data_AF-A0A2D6PGS3-F1
#
_entry.id   AF-A0A2D6PGS3-F1
#
_cell.length_a   1.000
_cell.length_b   1.000
_cell.length_c   1.000
_cell.angle_alpha   90.00
_cell.angle_beta   90.00
_cell.angle_gamma   90.00
#
_symmetry.space_group_name_H-M   'P 1'
#
loop_
_entity.id
_entity.type
_entity.pdbx_description
1 polymer ?
#
loop_
_entity_poly.entity_id
_entity_poly.type
_entity_poly.pdbx_seq_one_letter_code
_entity_poly.pdbx_strand_id
1 'polypeptide(L)'
;MADALGATLLAPDDLNEADIPLFWDGELVGGLRRPDLHHALDRLLEAASQELGVACPDMDRNQKQAAVALLSGWGAFTLRKSVEDIAEALGVSRFTIYNYLERAEDD
;
A
#
# COMPACT_ATOMS: atom_id res chain seq x y z
N MET A 1 -12.61 10.35 11.89
CA MET A 1 -11.22 10.68 12.32
C MET A 1 -10.28 9.50 12.10
N ALA A 2 -10.64 8.27 12.48
CA ALA A 2 -9.83 7.08 12.24
C ALA A 2 -9.52 6.87 10.74
N ASP A 3 -10.53 6.93 9.86
CA ASP A 3 -10.35 6.79 8.40
C ASP A 3 -9.38 7.82 7.80
N ALA A 4 -9.43 9.07 8.27
CA ALA A 4 -8.53 10.13 7.80
C ALA A 4 -7.07 9.91 8.20
N LEU A 5 -6.84 9.11 9.25
CA LEU A 5 -5.51 8.69 9.72
C LEU A 5 -5.13 7.30 9.20
N GLY A 6 -5.96 6.67 8.36
CA GLY A 6 -5.77 5.29 7.91
C GLY A 6 -5.87 4.25 9.03
N ALA A 7 -6.43 4.64 10.17
CA ALA A 7 -6.52 3.80 11.35
C ALA A 7 -7.88 3.09 11.40
N THR A 8 -7.89 1.87 11.94
CA THR A 8 -9.11 1.06 12.07
C THR A 8 -9.63 1.13 13.49
N LEU A 9 -10.92 1.40 13.66
CA LEU A 9 -11.60 1.29 14.95
C LEU A 9 -11.94 -0.18 15.23
N LEU A 10 -11.66 -0.63 16.45
CA LEU A 10 -11.87 -2.00 16.91
C LEU A 10 -12.83 -2.02 18.09
N ALA A 11 -13.67 -3.07 18.16
CA ALA A 11 -14.44 -3.37 19.35
C ALA A 11 -13.51 -3.86 20.48
N PRO A 12 -13.93 -3.76 21.76
CA PRO A 12 -13.12 -4.21 22.88
C PRO A 12 -12.62 -5.66 22.76
N ASP A 13 -13.45 -6.55 22.21
CA ASP A 13 -13.15 -7.98 22.07
C ASP A 13 -12.12 -8.29 20.97
N ASP A 14 -11.88 -7.35 20.04
CA ASP A 14 -10.97 -7.52 18.90
C ASP A 14 -9.56 -6.95 19.14
N LEU A 15 -9.31 -6.41 20.34
CA LEU A 15 -8.06 -5.76 20.69
C LEU A 15 -6.93 -6.76 20.96
N ASN A 16 -5.73 -6.40 20.53
CA ASN A 16 -4.49 -7.04 20.93
C ASN A 16 -3.53 -6.04 21.59
N GLU A 17 -2.37 -6.52 22.04
CA GLU A 17 -1.36 -5.73 22.75
C GLU A 17 -0.74 -4.59 21.91
N ALA A 18 -0.83 -4.64 20.58
CA ALA A 18 -0.29 -3.61 19.68
C ALA A 18 -1.30 -2.50 19.36
N ASP A 19 -2.55 -2.63 19.80
CA ASP A 19 -3.63 -1.67 19.58
C ASP A 19 -3.65 -0.59 20.68
N ILE A 20 -4.16 0.58 20.34
CA ILE A 20 -4.27 1.71 21.27
C ILE A 20 -5.67 1.66 21.92
N PRO A 21 -5.80 1.39 23.24
CA PRO A 21 -7.10 1.31 23.89
C PRO A 21 -7.76 2.69 24.00
N LEU A 22 -9.07 2.73 23.80
CA LEU A 22 -9.91 3.92 23.94
C LEU A 22 -10.80 3.78 25.18
N PHE A 23 -10.65 4.71 26.11
CA PHE A 23 -11.45 4.77 27.32
C PHE A 23 -12.43 5.93 27.28
N TRP A 24 -13.67 5.69 27.73
CA TRP A 24 -14.67 6.72 27.96
C TRP A 24 -15.17 6.61 29.39
N ASP A 25 -15.07 7.69 30.18
CA ASP A 25 -15.40 7.69 31.62
C ASP A 25 -14.74 6.53 32.42
N GLY A 26 -13.55 6.10 32.00
CA GLY A 26 -12.81 5.00 32.63
C GLY A 26 -13.21 3.59 32.15
N GLU A 27 -14.22 3.47 31.29
CA GLU A 27 -14.64 2.21 30.68
C GLU A 27 -13.96 2.00 29.32
N LEU A 28 -13.49 0.79 29.04
CA LEU A 28 -12.90 0.43 27.75
C LEU A 28 -14.03 0.29 26.71
N VAL A 29 -14.10 1.24 25.78
CA VAL A 29 -15.15 1.27 24.75
C VAL A 29 -14.69 0.75 23.39
N GLY A 30 -13.38 0.48 23.24
CA GLY A 30 -12.80 -0.09 22.03
C GLY A 30 -11.32 0.28 21.91
N GLY A 31 -10.80 0.26 20.69
CA GLY A 31 -9.45 0.74 20.44
C GLY A 31 -9.18 1.11 18.99
N LEU A 32 -7.96 1.59 18.76
CA LEU A 32 -7.50 2.06 17.46
C LEU A 32 -6.30 1.21 17.03
N ARG A 33 -6.43 0.54 15.88
CA ARG A 33 -5.31 -0.09 15.20
C ARG A 33 -4.65 0.94 14.29
N ARG A 34 -3.33 1.09 14.44
CA ARG A 34 -2.54 1.95 13.56
C ARG A 34 -2.64 1.43 12.12
N PRO A 35 -2.61 2.31 11.10
CA PRO A 35 -2.45 1.88 9.72
C PRO A 35 -1.24 0.95 9.63
N ASP A 36 -1.46 -0.27 9.14
CA ASP A 36 -0.34 -1.02 8.61
C ASP A 36 0.11 -0.29 7.34
N LEU A 37 1.35 0.19 7.35
CA LEU A 37 1.91 0.89 6.20
C LEU A 37 1.99 -0.06 4.99
N HIS A 38 2.01 -1.38 5.21
CA HIS A 38 1.87 -2.37 4.12
C HIS A 38 0.53 -2.25 3.40
N HIS A 39 -0.59 -2.02 4.11
CA HIS A 39 -1.88 -1.79 3.45
C HIS A 39 -1.92 -0.50 2.63
N ALA A 40 -1.03 0.47 2.88
CA ALA A 40 -0.94 1.63 2.01
C ALA A 40 -0.42 1.27 0.63
N LEU A 41 0.56 0.37 0.54
CA LEU A 41 1.09 -0.10 -0.74
C LEU A 41 0.07 -0.97 -1.48
N ASP A 42 -0.62 -1.87 -0.78
CA ASP A 42 -1.66 -2.71 -1.36
C ASP A 42 -2.74 -1.87 -2.06
N ARG A 43 -3.19 -0.79 -1.40
CA ARG A 43 -4.16 0.16 -1.97
C ARG A 43 -3.63 0.87 -3.22
N LEU A 44 -2.34 1.21 -3.26
CA LEU A 44 -1.73 1.83 -4.44
C LEU A 44 -1.62 0.84 -5.60
N LEU A 45 -1.26 -0.42 -5.33
CA LEU A 45 -1.22 -1.49 -6.33
C LEU A 45 -2.61 -1.79 -6.91
N GLU A 46 -3.63 -1.82 -6.06
CA GLU A 46 -5.02 -1.99 -6.47
C GLU A 46 -5.49 -0.81 -7.32
N ALA A 47 -5.21 0.43 -6.91
CA ALA A 47 -5.52 1.63 -7.69
C ALA A 47 -4.83 1.63 -9.07
N ALA A 48 -3.56 1.23 -9.14
CA ALA A 48 -2.83 1.12 -10.41
C ALA A 48 -3.45 0.06 -11.34
N SER A 49 -3.89 -1.07 -10.76
CA SER A 49 -4.56 -2.15 -11.51
C SER A 49 -5.91 -1.69 -12.05
N GLN A 50 -6.68 -0.92 -11.26
CA GLN A 50 -7.96 -0.35 -11.67
C GLN A 50 -7.78 0.68 -12.79
N GLU A 51 -6.79 1.57 -12.68
CA GLU A 51 -6.48 2.57 -13.70
C GLU A 51 -6.08 1.93 -15.04
N LEU A 52 -5.32 0.83 -15.00
CA LEU A 52 -4.86 0.11 -16.20
C LEU A 52 -5.86 -0.95 -16.69
N GLY A 53 -6.91 -1.24 -15.93
CA GLY A 53 -7.93 -2.23 -16.25
C GLY A 53 -7.43 -3.68 -16.29
N VAL A 54 -6.26 -3.97 -15.72
CA VAL A 54 -5.62 -5.30 -15.72
C VAL A 54 -4.98 -5.55 -14.36
N ALA A 55 -5.11 -6.77 -13.85
CA ALA A 55 -4.47 -7.16 -12.59
C ALA A 55 -2.94 -7.17 -12.73
N CYS A 56 -2.21 -6.70 -11.70
CA CYS A 56 -0.74 -6.62 -11.69
C CYS A 56 0.01 -7.82 -12.30
N PRO A 57 -0.33 -9.09 -12.00
CA PRO A 57 0.39 -10.24 -12.56
C PRO A 57 0.18 -10.42 -14.06
N ASP A 58 -1.01 -10.06 -14.54
CA ASP A 58 -1.48 -10.26 -15.93
C ASP A 58 -1.08 -9.12 -16.87
N MET A 59 -0.48 -8.05 -16.33
CA MET A 59 0.00 -6.93 -17.11
C MET A 59 1.08 -7.34 -18.11
N ASP A 60 0.98 -6.83 -19.33
CA ASP A 60 2.08 -6.91 -20.28
C ASP A 60 3.24 -5.98 -19.88
N ARG A 61 4.32 -5.99 -20.66
CA ARG A 61 5.51 -5.19 -20.36
C ARG A 61 5.23 -3.68 -20.33
N ASN A 62 4.43 -3.16 -21.25
CA ASN A 62 4.15 -1.74 -21.34
C ASN A 62 3.24 -1.31 -20.17
N GLN A 63 2.27 -2.15 -19.82
CA GLN A 63 1.40 -1.94 -18.66
C GLN A 63 2.19 -1.97 -17.35
N LYS A 64 3.17 -2.88 -17.19
CA LYS A 64 4.04 -2.90 -16.00
C LYS A 64 4.90 -1.64 -15.89
N GLN A 65 5.38 -1.10 -17.01
CA GLN A 65 6.10 0.18 -17.03
C GLN A 65 5.19 1.34 -16.62
N ALA A 66 3.98 1.40 -17.18
CA ALA A 66 2.98 2.41 -16.82
C ALA A 66 2.57 2.30 -15.34
N ALA A 67 2.39 1.09 -14.81
CA ALA A 67 2.09 0.86 -13.40
C ALA A 67 3.20 1.40 -12.49
N VAL A 68 4.48 1.12 -12.81
CA VAL A 68 5.61 1.65 -12.04
C VAL A 68 5.66 3.19 -12.09
N ALA A 69 5.38 3.80 -13.24
CA ALA A 69 5.32 5.26 -13.36
C ALA A 69 4.20 5.87 -12.49
N LEU A 70 2.99 5.29 -12.52
CA LEU A 70 1.87 5.70 -11.67
C LEU A 70 2.21 5.59 -10.19
N LEU A 71 2.72 4.43 -9.77
CA LEU A 71 3.14 4.17 -8.39
C LEU A 71 4.23 5.13 -7.94
N SER A 72 5.17 5.49 -8.82
CA SER A 72 6.19 6.51 -8.56
C SER A 72 5.56 7.88 -8.34
N GLY A 73 4.68 8.33 -9.23
CA GLY A 73 3.95 9.59 -9.10
C GLY A 73 3.10 9.67 -7.84
N TRP A 74 2.59 8.54 -7.34
CA TRP A 74 1.83 8.46 -6.08
C TRP A 74 2.71 8.29 -4.83
N GLY A 75 4.02 8.26 -4.98
CA GLY A 75 4.96 8.15 -3.87
C GLY A 75 5.05 6.75 -3.25
N ALA A 76 4.64 5.70 -3.95
CA ALA A 76 4.69 4.32 -3.44
C ALA A 76 6.11 3.90 -3.01
N PHE A 77 7.14 4.38 -3.71
CA PHE A 77 8.54 4.06 -3.44
C PHE A 77 9.11 4.73 -2.17
N THR A 78 8.37 5.64 -1.53
CA THR A 78 8.72 6.16 -0.20
C THR A 78 8.40 5.18 0.93
N LEU A 79 7.54 4.19 0.65
CA LEU A 79 7.14 3.17 1.62
C LEU A 79 8.26 2.14 1.81
N ARG A 80 8.44 1.68 3.05
CA ARG A 80 9.43 0.66 3.40
C ARG A 80 9.14 -0.63 2.62
N LYS A 81 10.18 -1.25 2.06
CA LYS A 81 10.12 -2.50 1.25
C LYS A 81 9.29 -2.42 -0.04
N SER A 82 8.80 -1.25 -0.43
CA SER A 82 7.99 -1.04 -1.66
C SER A 82 8.55 -1.71 -2.91
N VAL A 83 9.87 -1.63 -3.16
CA VAL A 83 10.50 -2.25 -4.33
C VAL A 83 10.35 -3.77 -4.35
N GLU A 84 10.44 -4.43 -3.19
CA GLU A 84 10.30 -5.88 -3.07
C GLU A 84 8.84 -6.29 -3.33
N ASP A 85 7.92 -5.64 -2.63
CA ASP A 85 6.49 -5.93 -2.69
C ASP A 85 5.89 -5.63 -4.09
N ILE A 86 6.29 -4.52 -4.72
CA ILE A 86 5.86 -4.17 -6.10
C ILE A 86 6.43 -5.18 -7.11
N ALA A 87 7.69 -5.59 -6.95
CA ALA A 87 8.31 -6.58 -7.83
C ALA A 87 7.56 -7.91 -7.76
N GLU A 88 7.20 -8.35 -6.55
CA GLU A 88 6.38 -9.55 -6.33
C GLU A 88 5.00 -9.40 -6.98
N ALA A 89 4.28 -8.31 -6.72
CA ALA A 89 2.94 -8.07 -7.26
C ALA A 89 2.91 -8.06 -8.81
N LEU A 90 3.93 -7.47 -9.45
CA LEU A 90 4.06 -7.43 -10.90
C LEU A 90 4.71 -8.69 -11.49
N GLY A 91 5.19 -9.62 -10.67
CA GLY A 91 5.88 -10.84 -11.12
C GLY A 91 7.18 -10.54 -11.89
N VAL A 92 7.95 -9.55 -11.43
CA VAL A 92 9.24 -9.15 -12.04
C VAL A 92 10.35 -9.10 -11.00
N SER A 93 11.59 -8.91 -11.43
CA SER A 93 12.70 -8.75 -10.49
C SER A 93 12.78 -7.32 -9.95
N ARG A 94 13.38 -7.14 -8.77
CA ARG A 94 13.72 -5.79 -8.24
C ARG A 94 14.58 -4.99 -9.21
N PHE A 95 15.49 -5.65 -9.93
CA PHE A 95 16.30 -5.03 -10.97
C PHE A 95 15.42 -4.44 -12.09
N THR A 96 14.36 -5.16 -12.48
CA THR A 96 13.40 -4.70 -13.49
C THR A 96 12.63 -3.46 -13.01
N ILE A 97 12.26 -3.40 -11.73
CA ILE A 97 11.61 -2.21 -11.15
C ILE A 97 12.52 -0.98 -11.24
N TYR A 98 13.79 -1.09 -10.85
CA TYR A 98 14.74 0.01 -11.00
C TYR A 98 14.89 0.47 -12.46
N ASN A 99 14.93 -0.46 -13.41
CA ASN A 99 14.99 -0.11 -14.83
C ASN A 99 13.73 0.63 -15.32
N TYR A 100 12.55 0.28 -14.80
CA TYR A 100 11.31 0.99 -15.14
C TYR A 100 11.25 2.38 -14.50
N LEU A 101 11.78 2.54 -13.28
CA LEU A 101 11.90 3.84 -12.62
C LEU A 101 12.81 4.79 -13.40
N GLU A 102 14.01 4.35 -13.75
CA GLU A 102 14.96 5.13 -14.55
C GLU A 102 14.32 5.61 -15.87
N ARG A 103 13.59 4.70 -16.54
CA ARG A 103 12.87 5.03 -17.78
C ARG A 103 11.75 6.06 -17.58
N ALA A 104 11.06 6.01 -16.44
CA ALA A 104 9.95 6.93 -16.14
C ALA A 104 10.42 8.32 -15.68
N GLU A 105 11.66 8.44 -15.21
CA GLU A 105 12.28 9.74 -14.86
C GLU A 105 12.85 10.47 -16.09
N ASP A 106 13.14 9.72 -17.16
CA ASP A 106 13.67 10.24 -18.43
C ASP A 106 12.57 10.71 -19.42
N ASP A 107 11.30 10.39 -19.16
CA ASP A 107 10.11 10.78 -19.96
C ASP A 107 9.44 12.07 -19.43
#